data_AF-A0A3B8L1X2-F1
#
_entry.id   AF-A0A3B8L1X2-F1
#
_cell.length_a   1.000
_cell.length_b   1.000
_cell.length_c   1.000
_cell.angle_alpha   90.00
_cell.angle_beta   90.00
_cell.angle_gamma   90.00
#
_symmetry.space_group_name_H-M   'P 1'
#
loop_
_entity.id
_entity.type
_entity.pdbx_description
1 polymer ?
#
loop_
_entity_poly.entity_id
_entity_poly.type
_entity_poly.pdbx_seq_one_letter_code
_entity_poly.pdbx_strand_id
1 'polypeptide(L)'
;MATNEEILTKIQEILADALGADEDEVSSSATLVGDLGAESIDFLDIVFNLEKEFDIKIKRGELFPENLAAEGEGLAADGVVTEDGLAKLRERLPYANIDAFAADPQVENIQDLFTVDMLVKFVAAKQASGE
;
A
#
# COMPACT_ATOMS: atom_id res chain seq x y z
N MET A 1 -2.87 -11.79 -18.29
CA MET A 1 -2.94 -11.07 -17.00
C MET A 1 -3.17 -12.14 -15.95
N ALA A 2 -2.35 -12.14 -14.90
CA ALA A 2 -2.54 -13.06 -13.79
C ALA A 2 -3.87 -12.75 -13.08
N THR A 3 -4.48 -13.75 -12.46
CA THR A 3 -5.66 -13.51 -11.61
C THR A 3 -5.26 -12.86 -10.29
N ASN A 4 -6.20 -12.19 -9.61
CA ASN A 4 -5.91 -11.60 -8.30
C ASN A 4 -5.42 -12.64 -7.26
N GLU A 5 -5.87 -13.89 -7.36
CA GLU A 5 -5.43 -14.99 -6.50
C GLU A 5 -3.96 -15.37 -6.79
N GLU A 6 -3.56 -15.41 -8.06
CA GLU A 6 -2.16 -15.65 -8.45
C GLU A 6 -1.26 -14.49 -8.03
N ILE A 7 -1.71 -13.25 -8.22
CA ILE A 7 -0.99 -12.05 -7.78
C ILE A 7 -0.84 -12.06 -6.25
N LEU A 8 -1.89 -12.37 -5.51
CA LEU A 8 -1.85 -12.47 -4.05
C LEU A 8 -0.81 -13.50 -3.60
N THR A 9 -0.84 -14.71 -4.17
CA THR A 9 0.12 -15.77 -3.83
C THR A 9 1.56 -15.28 -4.01
N LYS A 10 1.84 -14.63 -5.13
CA LYS A 10 3.16 -14.06 -5.42
C LYS A 10 3.56 -12.92 -4.48
N ILE A 11 2.62 -12.06 -4.13
CA ILE A 11 2.85 -10.98 -3.17
C ILE A 11 3.11 -11.56 -1.77
N GLN A 12 2.43 -12.63 -1.38
CA GLN A 12 2.68 -13.32 -0.11
C GLN A 12 4.13 -13.83 -0.04
N GLU A 13 4.61 -14.50 -1.09
CA GLU A 13 6.02 -14.96 -1.18
C GLU A 13 7.00 -13.77 -1.05
N ILE A 14 6.73 -12.67 -1.75
CA ILE A 14 7.58 -11.46 -1.73
C ILE A 14 7.61 -10.82 -0.34
N LEU A 15 6.46 -10.67 0.30
CA LEU A 15 6.35 -10.06 1.62
C LEU A 15 6.98 -10.94 2.70
N ALA A 16 6.80 -12.26 2.61
CA ALA A 16 7.44 -13.20 3.53
C ALA A 16 8.97 -13.12 3.45
N ASP A 17 9.54 -13.04 2.23
CA ASP A 17 10.99 -12.91 2.03
C ASP A 17 11.52 -11.53 2.47
N ALA A 18 10.82 -10.45 2.10
CA ALA A 18 11.24 -9.08 2.40
C ALA A 18 11.14 -8.75 3.90
N LEU A 19 10.08 -9.22 4.57
CA LEU A 19 9.78 -8.89 5.96
C LEU A 19 10.22 -9.97 6.95
N GLY A 20 10.61 -11.15 6.46
CA GLY A 20 10.87 -12.31 7.31
C GLY A 20 9.62 -12.82 8.05
N ALA A 21 8.44 -12.53 7.51
CA ALA A 21 7.14 -12.96 8.04
C ALA A 21 6.76 -14.35 7.53
N ASP A 22 5.86 -15.04 8.24
CA ASP A 22 5.32 -16.32 7.77
C ASP A 22 4.24 -16.10 6.70
N GLU A 23 4.21 -16.92 5.65
CA GLU A 23 3.26 -16.79 4.54
C GLU A 23 1.80 -16.87 5.03
N ASP A 24 1.54 -17.64 6.09
CA ASP A 24 0.21 -17.75 6.73
C ASP A 24 -0.22 -16.44 7.44
N GLU A 25 0.72 -15.57 7.82
CA GLU A 25 0.43 -14.27 8.43
C GLU A 25 0.09 -13.19 7.38
N VAL A 26 0.54 -13.39 6.13
CA VAL A 26 0.34 -12.44 5.03
C VAL A 26 -1.08 -12.58 4.45
N SER A 27 -2.09 -12.14 5.20
CA SER A 27 -3.48 -12.11 4.72
C SER A 27 -3.74 -10.90 3.82
N SER A 28 -4.73 -10.97 2.93
CA SER A 28 -5.09 -9.85 2.04
C SER A 28 -5.47 -8.57 2.80
N SER A 29 -6.03 -8.70 4.01
CA SER A 29 -6.37 -7.56 4.87
C SER A 29 -5.24 -7.13 5.81
N ALA A 30 -4.11 -7.84 5.85
CA ALA A 30 -2.98 -7.48 6.70
C ALA A 30 -2.39 -6.14 6.25
N THR A 31 -2.07 -5.31 7.23
CA THR A 31 -1.35 -4.04 7.05
C THR A 31 0.15 -4.30 7.00
N LEU A 32 0.85 -3.63 6.09
CA LEU A 32 2.30 -3.83 5.93
C LEU A 32 3.06 -3.43 7.20
N VAL A 33 2.68 -2.31 7.83
CA VAL A 33 3.37 -1.80 9.02
C VAL A 33 2.81 -2.40 10.32
N GLY A 34 1.48 -2.43 10.47
CA GLY A 34 0.84 -2.81 11.72
C GLY A 34 0.88 -4.32 11.99
N ASP A 35 0.57 -5.13 10.97
CA ASP A 35 0.51 -6.59 11.10
C ASP A 35 1.84 -7.25 10.72
N LEU A 36 2.46 -6.82 9.61
CA LEU A 36 3.67 -7.45 9.08
C LEU A 36 4.98 -6.77 9.53
N GLY A 37 4.90 -5.66 10.27
CA GLY A 37 6.07 -5.01 10.85
C GLY A 37 7.02 -4.34 9.86
N ALA A 38 6.57 -4.01 8.65
CA ALA A 38 7.39 -3.39 7.62
C ALA A 38 7.94 -2.02 8.06
N GLU A 39 9.24 -1.83 7.85
CA GLU A 39 9.98 -0.61 8.08
C GLU A 39 10.15 0.20 6.78
N SER A 40 10.65 1.44 6.92
CA SER A 40 10.87 2.35 5.79
C SER A 40 11.80 1.77 4.69
N ILE A 41 12.73 0.90 5.09
CA ILE A 41 13.67 0.24 4.18
C ILE A 41 12.97 -0.86 3.38
N ASP A 42 12.10 -1.63 4.03
CA ASP A 42 11.42 -2.77 3.43
C ASP A 42 10.52 -2.35 2.26
N PHE A 43 9.94 -1.16 2.30
CA PHE A 43 9.17 -0.63 1.16
C PHE A 43 9.99 -0.55 -0.14
N LEU A 44 11.29 -0.27 -0.05
CA LEU A 44 12.17 -0.23 -1.23
C LEU A 44 12.38 -1.63 -1.79
N ASP A 45 12.62 -2.61 -0.91
CA ASP A 45 12.79 -4.01 -1.29
C ASP A 45 11.51 -4.63 -1.85
N ILE A 46 10.35 -4.32 -1.24
CA ILE A 46 9.03 -4.74 -1.75
C ILE A 46 8.80 -4.18 -3.15
N VAL A 47 8.98 -2.87 -3.37
CA VAL A 47 8.82 -2.27 -4.71
C VAL A 47 9.71 -2.96 -5.73
N PHE A 48 11.00 -3.15 -5.40
CA PHE A 48 11.96 -3.77 -6.28
C PHE A 48 11.57 -5.21 -6.66
N ASN A 49 11.13 -6.01 -5.68
CA ASN A 49 10.69 -7.38 -5.94
C ASN A 49 9.38 -7.44 -6.73
N LEU A 50 8.43 -6.54 -6.48
CA LEU A 50 7.20 -6.42 -7.27
C LEU A 50 7.48 -6.09 -8.74
N GLU A 51 8.35 -5.11 -9.00
CA GLU A 51 8.78 -4.76 -10.36
C GLU A 51 9.39 -5.97 -11.08
N LYS A 52 10.27 -6.71 -10.39
CA LYS A 52 10.97 -7.86 -10.93
C LYS A 52 10.07 -9.07 -11.17
N GLU A 53 9.18 -9.41 -10.24
CA GLU A 53 8.32 -10.60 -10.33
C GLU A 53 7.21 -10.41 -11.36
N PHE A 54 6.64 -9.20 -11.45
CA PHE A 54 5.50 -8.92 -12.31
C PHE A 54 5.85 -8.23 -13.64
N ASP A 55 7.13 -7.92 -13.87
CA ASP A 55 7.64 -7.18 -15.05
C ASP A 55 6.93 -5.83 -15.25
N ILE A 56 6.69 -5.10 -14.15
CA ILE A 56 6.01 -3.80 -14.12
C ILE A 56 6.98 -2.68 -13.75
N LYS A 57 6.64 -1.43 -14.11
CA LYS A 57 7.38 -0.25 -13.64
C LYS A 57 6.64 0.55 -12.58
N ILE A 58 7.29 0.76 -11.45
CA ILE A 58 6.78 1.50 -10.30
C ILE A 58 7.66 2.73 -10.07
N LYS A 59 7.12 3.93 -10.25
CA LYS A 59 7.91 5.14 -9.96
C LYS A 59 8.09 5.32 -8.46
N ARG A 60 9.19 5.96 -8.07
CA ARG A 60 9.41 6.37 -6.67
C ARG A 60 8.23 7.22 -6.19
N GLY A 61 7.66 6.84 -5.05
CA GLY A 61 6.51 7.52 -4.46
C GLY A 61 5.16 7.18 -5.09
N GLU A 62 5.12 6.28 -6.07
CA GLU A 62 3.87 5.88 -6.74
C GLU A 62 3.06 4.90 -5.90
N LEU A 63 3.73 3.84 -5.41
CA LEU A 63 3.10 2.84 -4.55
C LEU A 63 3.07 3.30 -3.08
N PHE A 64 4.19 3.88 -2.63
CA PHE A 64 4.38 4.39 -1.27
C PHE A 64 4.74 5.88 -1.32
N PRO A 65 3.75 6.79 -1.37
CA PRO A 65 4.02 8.21 -1.46
C PRO A 65 4.75 8.71 -0.21
N GLU A 66 5.88 9.37 -0.43
CA GLU A 66 6.59 10.09 0.64
C GLU A 66 5.70 11.25 1.13
N ASN A 67 5.67 11.50 2.44
CA ASN A 67 4.96 12.65 3.04
C ASN A 67 3.43 12.66 2.87
N LEU A 68 2.76 11.50 2.92
CA LEU A 68 1.29 11.40 2.91
C LEU A 68 0.60 12.31 3.94
N ALA A 69 1.17 12.37 5.14
CA ALA A 69 0.64 13.14 6.27
C ALA A 69 1.27 14.53 6.43
N ALA A 70 2.19 14.94 5.55
CA ALA A 70 2.89 16.20 5.77
C ALA A 70 1.90 17.37 5.79
N GLU A 71 1.95 18.14 6.88
CA GLU A 71 0.98 19.16 7.30
C GLU A 71 0.87 20.40 6.38
N GLY A 72 1.34 20.31 5.13
CA GLY A 72 1.56 21.47 4.26
C GLY A 72 0.34 22.03 3.52
N GLU A 73 -0.79 21.31 3.44
CA GLU A 73 -1.92 21.70 2.56
C GLU A 73 -3.30 21.30 3.11
N GLY A 74 -3.53 21.48 4.41
CA GLY A 74 -4.85 21.18 5.02
C GLY A 74 -5.25 19.70 5.00
N LEU A 75 -4.29 18.81 4.73
CA LEU A 75 -4.45 17.35 4.70
C LEU A 75 -4.93 16.80 6.03
N ALA A 76 -4.38 17.30 7.14
CA ALA A 76 -4.79 16.96 8.49
C ALA A 76 -4.88 18.21 9.36
N ALA A 77 -5.78 18.16 10.34
CA ALA A 77 -5.94 19.17 11.37
C ALA A 77 -6.18 18.45 12.70
N ASP A 78 -5.47 18.89 13.75
CA ASP A 78 -5.61 18.32 15.09
C ASP A 78 -5.37 16.80 15.16
N GLY A 79 -4.43 16.29 14.35
CA GLY A 79 -4.14 14.85 14.28
C GLY A 79 -5.15 14.01 13.47
N VAL A 80 -6.16 14.65 12.89
CA VAL A 80 -7.21 14.00 12.09
C VAL A 80 -7.09 14.43 10.62
N VAL A 81 -7.15 13.49 9.69
CA VAL A 81 -7.22 13.76 8.25
C VAL A 81 -8.55 14.42 7.93
N THR A 82 -8.49 15.57 7.26
CA THR A 82 -9.68 16.35 6.90
C THR A 82 -10.43 15.73 5.71
N GLU A 83 -11.64 16.20 5.41
CA GLU A 83 -12.37 15.78 4.21
C GLU A 83 -11.59 16.05 2.91
N ASP A 84 -10.89 17.19 2.83
CA ASP A 84 -10.00 17.53 1.70
C ASP A 84 -8.80 16.59 1.65
N GLY A 85 -8.24 16.25 2.82
CA GLY A 85 -7.18 15.26 2.92
C GLY A 85 -7.61 13.88 2.44
N LEU A 86 -8.80 13.42 2.84
CA LEU A 86 -9.38 12.16 2.39
C LEU A 86 -9.60 12.15 0.87
N ALA A 87 -10.01 13.27 0.27
CA ALA A 87 -10.13 13.38 -1.18
C ALA A 87 -8.76 13.24 -1.87
N LYS A 88 -7.74 13.94 -1.37
CA LYS A 88 -6.36 13.82 -1.87
C LYS A 88 -5.80 12.41 -1.69
N LEU A 89 -6.10 11.74 -0.59
CA LEU A 89 -5.71 10.34 -0.34
C LEU A 89 -6.35 9.41 -1.38
N ARG A 90 -7.63 9.59 -1.72
CA ARG A 90 -8.30 8.81 -2.77
C ARG A 90 -7.66 9.00 -4.15
N GLU A 91 -7.19 10.21 -4.45
CA GLU A 91 -6.49 10.47 -5.72
C GLU A 91 -5.08 9.86 -5.75
N ARG A 92 -4.35 9.93 -4.63
CA ARG A 92 -2.98 9.43 -4.54
C ARG A 92 -2.90 7.91 -4.38
N LEU A 93 -3.85 7.32 -3.64
CA LEU A 93 -3.91 5.91 -3.28
C LEU A 93 -5.23 5.30 -3.76
N PRO A 94 -5.47 5.21 -5.08
CA PRO A 94 -6.75 4.73 -5.63
C PRO A 94 -7.04 3.26 -5.31
N TYR A 95 -6.03 2.50 -4.90
CA TYR A 95 -6.14 1.08 -4.55
C TYR A 95 -6.31 0.83 -3.04
N ALA A 96 -6.09 1.86 -2.21
CA ALA A 96 -6.26 1.76 -0.77
C ALA A 96 -7.73 1.91 -0.36
N ASN A 97 -8.13 1.31 0.76
CA ASN A 97 -9.49 1.38 1.26
C ASN A 97 -9.73 2.66 2.08
N ILE A 98 -9.79 3.80 1.39
CA ILE A 98 -9.97 5.12 2.04
C ILE A 98 -11.33 5.22 2.73
N ASP A 99 -12.35 4.50 2.26
CA ASP A 99 -13.67 4.51 2.89
C ASP A 99 -13.67 3.84 4.26
N ALA A 100 -12.89 2.76 4.44
CA ALA A 100 -12.68 2.17 5.76
C ALA A 100 -11.88 3.11 6.68
N PHE A 101 -10.82 3.74 6.17
CA PHE A 101 -10.03 4.72 6.93
C PHE A 101 -10.84 5.96 7.32
N ALA A 102 -11.76 6.41 6.47
CA ALA A 102 -12.64 7.54 6.77
C ALA A 102 -13.56 7.32 7.97
N ALA A 103 -13.72 6.07 8.45
CA ALA A 103 -14.45 5.76 9.68
C ALA A 103 -13.66 6.17 10.94
N ASP A 104 -12.33 6.15 10.89
CA ASP A 104 -11.43 6.64 11.94
C ASP A 104 -10.20 7.32 11.33
N PRO A 105 -10.35 8.55 10.79
CA PRO A 105 -9.35 9.19 9.95
C PRO A 105 -8.20 9.82 10.76
N GLN A 106 -7.61 9.08 11.69
CA GLN A 106 -6.47 9.56 12.46
C GLN A 106 -5.19 9.52 11.62
N VAL A 107 -4.34 10.53 11.76
CA VAL A 107 -3.04 10.59 11.07
C VAL A 107 -2.15 9.41 11.45
N GLU A 108 -2.23 8.93 12.69
CA GLU A 108 -1.51 7.75 13.16
C GLU A 108 -1.92 6.45 12.43
N ASN A 109 -3.17 6.38 11.95
CA ASN A 109 -3.71 5.23 11.22
C ASN A 109 -3.40 5.29 9.71
N ILE A 110 -2.73 6.32 9.20
CA ILE A 110 -2.45 6.44 7.74
C ILE A 110 -1.67 5.24 7.23
N GLN A 111 -0.83 4.65 8.06
CA GLN A 111 -0.07 3.44 7.72
C GLN A 111 -0.96 2.22 7.45
N ASP A 112 -2.18 2.18 7.99
CA ASP A 112 -3.13 1.07 7.80
C ASP A 112 -3.74 1.06 6.39
N LEU A 113 -3.56 2.14 5.63
CA LEU A 113 -3.94 2.20 4.22
C LEU A 113 -3.11 1.25 3.35
N PHE A 114 -1.88 0.93 3.80
CA PHE A 114 -0.97 0.05 3.09
C PHE A 114 -1.23 -1.40 3.49
N THR A 115 -2.06 -2.07 2.69
CA THR A 115 -2.44 -3.47 2.90
C THR A 115 -1.94 -4.37 1.77
N VAL A 116 -1.91 -5.67 2.02
CA VAL A 116 -1.60 -6.67 0.98
C VAL A 116 -2.58 -6.57 -0.20
N ASP A 117 -3.88 -6.39 0.07
CA ASP A 117 -4.91 -6.20 -0.96
C ASP A 117 -4.65 -4.95 -1.83
N MET A 118 -4.15 -3.86 -1.23
CA MET A 118 -3.74 -2.68 -1.99
C MET A 118 -2.64 -3.02 -3.01
N LEU A 119 -1.64 -3.82 -2.61
CA LEU A 119 -0.57 -4.26 -3.51
C LEU A 119 -1.11 -5.12 -4.64
N VAL A 120 -2.01 -6.07 -4.34
CA VAL A 120 -2.66 -6.94 -5.34
C VAL A 120 -3.39 -6.09 -6.37
N LYS A 121 -4.22 -5.14 -5.92
CA LYS A 121 -4.97 -4.23 -6.80
C LYS A 121 -4.06 -3.36 -7.65
N PHE A 122 -2.99 -2.83 -7.06
CA PHE A 122 -2.01 -2.02 -7.78
C PHE A 122 -1.31 -2.81 -8.89
N VAL A 123 -0.81 -4.01 -8.57
CA VAL A 123 -0.14 -4.89 -9.54
C VAL A 123 -1.11 -5.30 -10.65
N ALA A 124 -2.34 -5.70 -10.29
CA ALA A 124 -3.36 -6.06 -11.27
C ALA A 124 -3.65 -4.91 -12.24
N ALA A 125 -3.73 -3.67 -11.73
CA ALA A 125 -3.93 -2.49 -12.55
C ALA A 125 -2.72 -2.20 -13.47
N LYS A 126 -1.48 -2.34 -12.98
CA LYS A 126 -0.27 -2.20 -13.80
C LYS A 126 -0.21 -3.21 -14.95
N GLN A 127 -0.47 -4.47 -14.64
CA GLN A 127 -0.56 -5.53 -15.66
C GLN A 127 -1.69 -5.27 -16.68
N ALA A 128 -2.78 -4.63 -16.25
CA ALA A 128 -3.89 -4.27 -17.12
C ALA A 128 -3.54 -3.08 -18.05
N SER A 129 -2.81 -2.10 -17.55
CA SER A 129 -2.35 -0.92 -18.30
C SER A 129 -1.20 -1.21 -19.26
N GLY A 130 -0.48 -2.32 -19.07
CA GLY A 130 0.70 -2.68 -19.86
C GLY A 130 1.92 -1.81 -19.56
N GLU A 131 2.01 -1.30 -18.32
CA GLU A 131 3.08 -0.44 -17.80
C GLU A 131 4.05 -1.16 -16.86
#